data_AF-A0A3M1SV12-F1
#
_entry.id   AF-A0A3M1SV12-F1
#
_cell.length_a   1.000
_cell.length_b   1.000
_cell.length_c   1.000
_cell.angle_alpha   90.00
_cell.angle_beta   90.00
_cell.angle_gamma   90.00
#
_symmetry.space_group_name_H-M   'P 1'
#
loop_
_entity.id
_entity.type
_entity.pdbx_description
1 polymer ?
#
loop_
_entity_poly.entity_id
_entity_poly.type
_entity_poly.pdbx_seq_one_letter_code
_entity_poly.pdbx_strand_id
1 'polypeptide(L)'
;MQPRILLLSALLLLPLGVAAQEPEDVRGHYLVDAERGPKGGSVVVAGSPDDLLVTFRLADGSERVLSGRFDGQRLVLREANDPRAAVITPAGADRGGLSGALSAPAEPREGEGGAGDPAGPAATDATPAAEGVYLLRHGRLRYDPWDEDDFDDEVIPTRVFEAQGPVDPEGLLPVASFAQARIELRLEVRGNQPVRRGEKVELRARVRPKLRGDYEWQVDREGLKKKFNWWRQSRRTYECERAGEYTVTVRFTPWGLKSEHLASATLTVTAPPRIERAKLQSVRFLSDHGLLLDNDRDWDGDGEKYPEPEWTPERSAPLSHTLGETVRVEVTLKTEPEDAEPVPVVLRGEGGGLRFEKRLELGGGVHRIVLESEGFERKIQRVDLGLDWSLTANEDALPLEPARTEHEVYVTYATPTDPARVKGITLKRMRKAVEAASAARSLDPHVVVRKVMSKWGNFNLKVAYYNAWELGEDERDADGSLVGADCQTIVRFARNVIKMVGLPGEAEFVVVWAKVETPAKGEVSPNARNHMTRPRQYYNDHAETPDPERRSWIAALVDGSGGLNNYEAALLFEHGGKRKFYPGGVSAVMDDADQVIGVFTTMSWVDTRDFKAGAKEHIYRYR
;
A
#
# COMPACT_ATOMS: atom_id res chain seq x y z
N MET A 1 12.61 -19.21 -66.91
CA MET A 1 11.40 -18.62 -66.30
C MET A 1 11.79 -18.08 -64.93
N GLN A 2 11.46 -16.83 -64.63
CA GLN A 2 11.65 -16.20 -63.31
C GLN A 2 10.26 -15.89 -62.71
N PRO A 3 10.06 -16.00 -61.39
CA PRO A 3 9.10 -15.18 -60.68
C PRO A 3 9.78 -13.90 -60.17
N ARG A 4 9.16 -12.75 -60.43
CA ARG A 4 9.52 -11.46 -59.82
C ARG A 4 8.72 -11.29 -58.54
N ILE A 5 9.34 -10.77 -57.48
CA ILE A 5 8.64 -10.09 -56.38
C ILE A 5 9.28 -8.72 -56.21
N LEU A 6 8.46 -7.68 -56.10
CA LEU A 6 8.92 -6.30 -55.97
C LEU A 6 9.52 -6.05 -54.58
N LEU A 7 10.70 -5.45 -54.56
CA LEU A 7 11.19 -4.69 -53.40
C LEU A 7 10.65 -3.26 -53.52
N LEU A 8 10.05 -2.72 -52.45
CA LEU A 8 9.78 -1.29 -52.35
C LEU A 8 10.68 -0.70 -51.26
N SER A 9 11.50 0.27 -51.65
CA SER A 9 12.48 0.91 -50.77
C SER A 9 11.85 2.02 -49.92
N ALA A 10 12.23 2.11 -48.65
CA ALA A 10 12.12 3.33 -47.86
C ALA A 10 13.48 3.60 -47.18
N LEU A 11 13.94 4.85 -47.22
CA LEU A 11 15.29 5.25 -46.83
C LEU A 11 15.51 5.20 -45.30
N LEU A 12 16.69 4.74 -44.89
CA LEU A 12 17.26 5.13 -43.60
C LEU A 12 17.74 6.58 -43.65
N LEU A 13 17.38 7.35 -42.61
CA LEU A 13 18.26 8.37 -42.03
C LEU A 13 18.21 8.19 -40.51
N LEU A 14 19.30 7.66 -39.95
CA LEU A 14 19.57 7.72 -38.51
C LEU A 14 20.12 9.11 -38.17
N PRO A 15 19.92 9.55 -36.92
CA PRO A 15 21.10 9.83 -36.11
C PRO A 15 21.18 8.91 -34.87
N LEU A 16 22.39 8.81 -34.34
CA LEU A 16 22.77 7.92 -33.26
C LEU A 16 22.32 8.42 -31.88
N GLY A 17 21.95 7.47 -31.01
CA GLY A 17 22.30 7.51 -29.60
C GLY A 17 21.50 8.40 -28.66
N VAL A 18 20.39 7.87 -28.13
CA VAL A 18 19.93 8.16 -26.77
C VAL A 18 19.57 6.82 -26.11
N ALA A 19 19.92 6.65 -24.84
CA ALA A 19 19.59 5.44 -24.07
C ALA A 19 18.08 5.35 -23.81
N ALA A 20 17.56 4.15 -23.55
CA ALA A 20 16.18 3.99 -23.10
C ALA A 20 16.00 4.64 -21.71
N GLN A 21 15.24 5.73 -21.66
CA GLN A 21 14.72 6.31 -20.42
C GLN A 21 13.44 5.56 -20.03
N GLU A 22 13.26 5.33 -18.74
CA GLU A 22 12.01 4.80 -18.17
C GLU A 22 10.84 5.78 -18.41
N PRO A 23 9.57 5.31 -18.41
CA PRO A 23 8.42 6.19 -18.55
C PRO A 23 8.32 7.13 -17.34
N GLU A 24 8.64 8.40 -17.53
CA GLU A 24 8.52 9.43 -16.50
C GLU A 24 7.06 9.69 -16.11
N ASP A 25 6.85 9.83 -14.80
CA ASP A 25 5.60 10.17 -14.12
C ASP A 25 5.04 11.51 -14.67
N VAL A 26 3.93 11.46 -15.42
CA VAL A 26 3.39 12.66 -16.13
C VAL A 26 2.72 13.62 -15.14
N ARG A 27 3.53 14.48 -14.50
CA ARG A 27 3.06 15.55 -13.62
C ARG A 27 2.88 16.86 -14.38
N GLY A 28 1.66 17.09 -14.87
CA GLY A 28 1.27 18.34 -15.54
C GLY A 28 0.37 19.22 -14.67
N HIS A 29 0.69 20.52 -14.57
CA HIS A 29 -0.26 21.53 -14.08
C HIS A 29 -1.07 22.09 -15.26
N TYR A 30 -2.37 21.81 -15.29
CA TYR A 30 -3.28 22.30 -16.32
C TYR A 30 -4.12 23.46 -15.79
N LEU A 31 -4.08 24.60 -16.48
CA LEU A 31 -4.99 25.72 -16.24
C LEU A 31 -6.32 25.45 -16.93
N VAL A 32 -7.40 25.34 -16.15
CA VAL A 32 -8.77 25.27 -16.67
C VAL A 32 -9.27 26.70 -16.88
N ASP A 33 -9.34 27.13 -18.14
CA ASP A 33 -9.98 28.40 -18.48
C ASP A 33 -11.50 28.21 -18.47
N ALA A 34 -12.18 28.91 -17.55
CA ALA A 34 -13.59 28.69 -17.23
C ALA A 34 -14.36 30.00 -17.20
N GLU A 35 -14.83 30.46 -18.35
CA GLU A 35 -15.65 31.69 -18.46
C GLU A 35 -16.98 31.61 -17.67
N ARG A 36 -17.42 30.42 -17.20
CA ARG A 36 -18.66 30.20 -16.44
C ARG A 36 -18.56 29.20 -15.27
N GLY A 37 -17.40 29.10 -14.63
CA GLY A 37 -17.20 28.27 -13.42
C GLY A 37 -16.71 29.09 -12.21
N PRO A 38 -16.83 28.57 -10.97
CA PRO A 38 -16.27 29.22 -9.79
C PRO A 38 -14.75 29.34 -9.90
N LYS A 39 -14.23 30.56 -9.79
CA LYS A 39 -12.79 30.84 -9.90
C LYS A 39 -12.03 30.26 -8.71
N GLY A 40 -10.89 29.59 -8.97
CA GLY A 40 -9.90 29.26 -7.94
C GLY A 40 -9.74 27.79 -7.55
N GLY A 41 -10.12 26.83 -8.39
CA GLY A 41 -9.80 25.42 -8.19
C GLY A 41 -8.44 25.01 -8.78
N SER A 42 -7.83 23.94 -8.26
CA SER A 42 -6.66 23.29 -8.85
C SER A 42 -6.96 21.85 -9.24
N VAL A 43 -6.29 21.35 -10.28
CA VAL A 43 -6.42 19.97 -10.76
C VAL A 43 -5.05 19.28 -10.69
N VAL A 44 -5.02 18.09 -10.11
CA VAL A 44 -3.85 17.20 -10.10
C VAL A 44 -4.24 15.93 -10.83
N VAL A 45 -3.42 15.51 -11.79
CA VAL A 45 -3.55 14.25 -12.52
C VAL A 45 -2.36 13.37 -12.17
N ALA A 46 -2.61 12.10 -11.84
CA ALA A 46 -1.59 11.09 -11.58
C ALA A 46 -2.03 9.73 -12.12
N GLY A 47 -1.10 8.85 -12.47
CA GLY A 47 -1.38 7.52 -12.99
C GLY A 47 -0.99 7.33 -14.46
N SER A 48 -1.38 6.20 -15.02
CA SER A 48 -1.07 5.81 -16.40
C SER A 48 -2.18 6.24 -17.37
N PRO A 49 -1.95 6.32 -18.70
CA PRO A 49 -2.98 6.75 -19.66
C PRO A 49 -4.29 5.94 -19.63
N ASP A 50 -4.20 4.68 -19.21
CA ASP A 50 -5.33 3.74 -19.09
C ASP A 50 -6.03 3.76 -17.72
N ASP A 51 -5.37 4.32 -16.69
CA ASP A 51 -5.85 4.42 -15.31
C ASP A 51 -5.28 5.68 -14.62
N LEU A 52 -6.05 6.77 -14.70
CA LEU A 52 -5.74 8.09 -14.17
C LEU A 52 -6.60 8.37 -12.94
N LEU A 53 -5.98 8.92 -11.90
CA LEU A 53 -6.65 9.60 -10.80
C LEU A 53 -6.59 11.11 -11.03
N VAL A 54 -7.75 11.74 -11.09
CA VAL A 54 -7.88 13.20 -11.25
C VAL A 54 -8.50 13.79 -9.99
N THR A 55 -7.70 14.53 -9.23
CA THR A 55 -8.14 15.22 -8.02
C THR A 55 -8.41 16.68 -8.34
N PHE A 56 -9.65 17.11 -8.11
CA PHE A 56 -10.09 18.50 -8.17
C PHE A 56 -10.14 19.04 -6.74
N ARG A 57 -9.38 20.08 -6.43
CA ARG A 57 -9.60 20.89 -5.23
C ARG A 57 -10.49 22.08 -5.61
N LEU A 58 -11.67 22.15 -5.00
CA LEU A 58 -12.67 23.19 -5.25
C LEU A 58 -12.35 24.45 -4.43
N ALA A 59 -12.98 25.57 -4.79
CA ALA A 59 -12.72 26.88 -4.16
C ALA A 59 -13.16 26.97 -2.68
N ASP A 60 -13.98 26.03 -2.22
CA ASP A 60 -14.37 25.85 -0.81
C ASP A 60 -13.36 24.99 0.00
N GLY A 61 -12.29 24.52 -0.64
CA GLY A 61 -11.27 23.65 -0.05
C GLY A 61 -11.61 22.16 -0.08
N SER A 62 -12.80 21.76 -0.53
CA SER A 62 -13.17 20.35 -0.69
C SER A 62 -12.42 19.69 -1.86
N GLU A 63 -12.21 18.38 -1.77
CA GLU A 63 -11.56 17.60 -2.82
C GLU A 63 -12.52 16.56 -3.41
N ARG A 64 -12.49 16.41 -4.73
CA ARG A 64 -13.14 15.31 -5.46
C ARG A 64 -12.12 14.53 -6.26
N VAL A 65 -12.13 13.21 -6.12
CA VAL A 65 -11.28 12.28 -6.87
C VAL A 65 -12.13 11.53 -7.88
N LEU A 66 -11.79 11.66 -9.16
CA LEU A 66 -12.43 10.93 -10.26
C LEU A 66 -11.42 9.94 -10.86
N SER A 67 -11.89 8.75 -11.23
CA SER A 67 -11.12 7.84 -12.07
C SER A 67 -11.29 8.24 -13.53
N GLY A 68 -10.23 8.10 -14.32
CA GLY A 68 -10.17 8.58 -15.68
C GLY A 68 -9.38 7.65 -16.59
N ARG A 69 -9.70 7.70 -17.89
CA ARG A 69 -8.88 7.08 -18.93
C ARG A 69 -8.99 7.87 -20.22
N PHE A 70 -7.96 7.77 -21.07
CA PHE A 70 -8.06 8.29 -22.43
C PHE A 70 -8.82 7.34 -23.36
N ASP A 71 -9.75 7.88 -24.13
CA ASP A 71 -10.41 7.23 -25.26
C ASP A 71 -10.02 8.00 -26.53
N GLY A 72 -8.89 7.60 -27.12
CA GLY A 72 -8.20 8.35 -28.17
C GLY A 72 -7.74 9.72 -27.67
N GLN A 73 -8.39 10.80 -28.13
CA GLN A 73 -8.09 12.19 -27.73
C GLN A 73 -9.02 12.74 -26.64
N ARG A 74 -9.92 11.92 -26.07
CA ARG A 74 -10.88 12.36 -25.05
C ARG A 74 -10.51 11.81 -23.69
N LEU A 75 -10.58 12.65 -22.66
CA LEU A 75 -10.49 12.19 -21.28
C LEU A 75 -11.91 11.88 -20.78
N VAL A 76 -12.16 10.62 -20.43
CA VAL A 76 -13.43 10.15 -19.88
C VAL A 76 -13.26 10.00 -18.38
N LEU A 77 -14.04 10.75 -17.60
CA LEU A 77 -13.99 10.75 -16.14
C LEU A 77 -15.24 10.09 -15.54
N ARG A 78 -15.06 9.37 -14.43
CA ARG A 78 -16.11 8.70 -13.67
C ARG A 78 -15.92 8.95 -12.18
N GLU A 79 -17.01 9.27 -11.49
CA GLU A 79 -17.02 9.34 -10.03
C GLU A 79 -17.14 7.90 -9.49
N ALA A 80 -16.41 7.58 -8.42
CA ALA A 80 -16.21 6.19 -7.98
C ALA A 80 -17.51 5.44 -7.64
N ASN A 81 -18.63 6.14 -7.47
CA ASN A 81 -19.94 5.60 -7.11
C ASN A 81 -21.12 6.11 -7.98
N ASP A 82 -20.89 6.82 -9.10
CA ASP A 82 -21.95 7.22 -10.05
C ASP A 82 -21.63 6.69 -11.48
N PRO A 83 -22.51 5.89 -12.11
CA PRO A 83 -22.29 5.39 -13.47
C PRO A 83 -22.34 6.47 -14.59
N ARG A 84 -22.70 7.71 -14.27
CA ARG A 84 -22.77 8.82 -15.24
C ARG A 84 -21.37 9.36 -15.55
N ALA A 85 -20.89 9.13 -16.77
CA ALA A 85 -19.58 9.60 -17.22
C ALA A 85 -19.61 11.06 -17.69
N ALA A 86 -18.61 11.85 -17.26
CA ALA A 86 -18.31 13.15 -17.83
C ALA A 86 -17.25 13.00 -18.94
N VAL A 87 -17.46 13.66 -20.09
CA VAL A 87 -16.54 13.59 -21.24
C VAL A 87 -15.97 14.97 -21.52
N ILE A 88 -14.64 15.10 -21.39
CA ILE A 88 -13.93 16.33 -21.71
C ILE A 88 -13.26 16.14 -23.08
N THR A 89 -13.54 17.07 -24.00
CA THR A 89 -12.93 17.10 -25.33
C THR A 89 -11.99 18.32 -25.42
N PRO A 90 -10.75 18.18 -25.91
CA PRO A 90 -9.87 19.32 -26.10
C PRO A 90 -10.46 20.34 -27.08
N ALA A 91 -10.32 21.63 -26.79
CA ALA A 91 -10.70 22.68 -27.72
C ALA A 91 -9.74 22.67 -28.92
N GLY A 92 -10.26 22.40 -30.11
CA GLY A 92 -9.48 22.48 -31.35
C GLY A 92 -9.08 23.92 -31.65
N ALA A 93 -7.79 24.14 -31.90
CA ALA A 93 -7.29 25.44 -32.31
C ALA A 93 -7.63 25.70 -33.79
N ASP A 94 -8.77 26.35 -34.07
CA ASP A 94 -8.87 27.21 -35.25
C ASP A 94 -9.98 28.27 -35.17
N ARG A 95 -9.85 29.31 -36.00
CA ARG A 95 -10.63 30.56 -35.91
C ARG A 95 -12.04 30.43 -36.50
N GLY A 96 -13.05 30.88 -35.75
CA GLY A 96 -14.40 31.19 -36.28
C GLY A 96 -15.50 30.81 -35.30
N GLY A 97 -16.11 31.80 -34.65
CA GLY A 97 -17.10 31.53 -33.60
C GLY A 97 -18.48 31.12 -34.11
N LEU A 98 -19.17 30.25 -33.36
CA LEU A 98 -20.61 30.24 -33.16
C LEU A 98 -20.96 29.42 -31.91
N SER A 99 -22.14 29.64 -31.33
CA SER A 99 -22.53 29.12 -30.01
C SER A 99 -23.08 27.70 -30.03
N GLY A 100 -22.82 26.95 -28.95
CA GLY A 100 -23.50 25.69 -28.62
C GLY A 100 -24.06 25.76 -27.20
N ALA A 101 -25.34 25.42 -27.03
CA ALA A 101 -26.03 25.46 -25.74
C ALA A 101 -26.09 24.09 -25.06
N LEU A 102 -26.04 24.08 -23.72
CA LEU A 102 -26.41 22.91 -22.92
C LEU A 102 -27.93 22.73 -22.96
N SER A 103 -28.39 21.55 -23.38
CA SER A 103 -29.80 21.14 -23.29
C SER A 103 -29.97 20.14 -22.15
N ALA A 104 -30.77 20.51 -21.13
CA ALA A 104 -31.20 19.60 -20.09
C ALA A 104 -32.42 18.77 -20.56
N PRO A 105 -32.51 17.48 -20.25
CA PRO A 105 -33.75 16.70 -20.43
C PRO A 105 -34.77 17.08 -19.36
N ALA A 106 -36.06 17.04 -19.72
CA ALA A 106 -37.16 17.45 -18.85
C ALA A 106 -37.49 16.41 -17.76
N GLU A 107 -37.93 16.89 -16.60
CA GLU A 107 -38.49 16.07 -15.51
C GLU A 107 -39.95 15.65 -15.79
N PRO A 108 -40.38 14.45 -15.36
CA PRO A 108 -41.79 14.08 -15.31
C PRO A 108 -42.47 14.65 -14.05
N ARG A 109 -43.71 15.13 -14.20
CA ARG A 109 -44.61 15.47 -13.09
C ARG A 109 -45.54 14.31 -12.77
N GLU A 110 -45.70 14.03 -11.47
CA GLU A 110 -46.87 13.47 -10.74
C GLU A 110 -46.36 13.14 -9.31
N GLY A 111 -47.12 13.16 -8.22
CA GLY A 111 -48.53 13.46 -7.96
C GLY A 111 -48.74 13.60 -6.44
N GLU A 112 -49.95 13.96 -6.00
CA GLU A 112 -50.26 14.43 -4.62
C GLU A 112 -50.39 13.32 -3.57
N GLY A 113 -50.20 13.65 -2.27
CA GLY A 113 -50.90 12.96 -1.18
C GLY A 113 -50.23 12.87 0.21
N GLY A 114 -50.88 13.42 1.25
CA GLY A 114 -50.93 12.77 2.58
C GLY A 114 -50.21 13.42 3.77
N ALA A 115 -50.98 14.19 4.57
CA ALA A 115 -50.63 14.85 5.84
C ALA A 115 -50.03 13.95 6.97
N GLY A 116 -49.32 14.58 7.93
CA GLY A 116 -48.95 13.96 9.22
C GLY A 116 -47.96 14.71 10.13
N ASP A 117 -48.37 15.82 10.73
CA ASP A 117 -47.70 16.47 11.92
C ASP A 117 -48.24 15.83 13.23
N PRO A 118 -47.67 15.99 14.46
CA PRO A 118 -47.04 17.23 14.97
C PRO A 118 -45.84 17.13 15.97
N ALA A 119 -45.29 18.31 16.31
CA ALA A 119 -44.96 18.81 17.68
C ALA A 119 -43.48 19.03 18.16
N GLY A 120 -42.85 20.12 17.68
CA GLY A 120 -42.21 21.19 18.48
C GLY A 120 -40.95 20.93 19.36
N PRO A 121 -40.40 21.98 20.04
CA PRO A 121 -40.19 23.33 19.51
C PRO A 121 -38.83 24.02 19.87
N ALA A 122 -38.50 25.06 19.08
CA ALA A 122 -37.80 26.31 19.43
C ALA A 122 -36.30 26.37 19.83
N ALA A 123 -35.52 27.08 18.99
CA ALA A 123 -34.44 28.00 19.40
C ALA A 123 -34.38 29.18 18.38
N THR A 124 -34.00 30.38 18.81
CA THR A 124 -34.22 31.67 18.09
C THR A 124 -33.00 32.27 17.39
N ASP A 125 -33.26 33.08 16.37
CA ASP A 125 -32.29 33.76 15.49
C ASP A 125 -31.36 34.80 16.13
N ALA A 126 -30.22 35.03 15.46
CA ALA A 126 -29.56 36.35 15.39
C ALA A 126 -28.64 36.50 14.15
N THR A 127 -28.87 37.54 13.34
CA THR A 127 -27.97 38.12 12.31
C THR A 127 -28.57 39.48 11.89
N PRO A 128 -27.89 40.39 11.14
CA PRO A 128 -26.48 40.45 10.72
C PRO A 128 -25.80 41.82 10.98
N ALA A 129 -24.67 42.07 10.31
CA ALA A 129 -23.73 43.19 10.47
C ALA A 129 -24.13 44.54 9.81
N ALA A 130 -23.34 45.60 10.08
CA ALA A 130 -23.18 46.79 9.23
C ALA A 130 -21.83 47.52 9.47
N GLU A 131 -21.29 48.16 8.43
CA GLU A 131 -20.04 48.96 8.43
C GLU A 131 -20.27 50.47 8.71
N GLY A 132 -19.20 51.24 8.97
CA GLY A 132 -19.27 52.72 9.02
C GLY A 132 -17.91 53.43 9.17
N VAL A 133 -17.66 54.47 8.37
CA VAL A 133 -16.38 55.22 8.22
C VAL A 133 -16.51 56.67 8.70
N TYR A 134 -15.47 57.26 9.33
CA TYR A 134 -15.31 58.72 9.51
C TYR A 134 -13.85 59.25 9.42
N LEU A 135 -13.71 60.59 9.29
CA LEU A 135 -12.57 61.32 8.68
C LEU A 135 -11.70 62.18 9.65
N LEU A 136 -10.55 62.66 9.15
CA LEU A 136 -9.56 63.53 9.86
C LEU A 136 -9.97 65.02 10.02
N ARG A 137 -9.54 65.69 11.12
CA ARG A 137 -8.53 66.82 11.09
C ARG A 137 -8.16 67.51 12.44
N HIS A 138 -6.85 67.77 12.61
CA HIS A 138 -6.12 68.85 13.34
C HIS A 138 -6.44 69.32 14.81
N GLY A 139 -5.39 69.34 15.67
CA GLY A 139 -5.29 70.17 16.90
C GLY A 139 -3.95 70.02 17.66
N ARG A 140 -3.55 71.00 18.49
CA ARG A 140 -2.25 71.10 19.23
C ARG A 140 -2.52 71.44 20.74
N LEU A 141 -1.64 71.34 21.74
CA LEU A 141 -0.17 71.13 21.86
C LEU A 141 0.20 70.71 23.31
N ARG A 142 1.21 69.82 23.53
CA ARG A 142 1.92 69.55 24.83
C ARG A 142 1.06 68.89 25.96
N TYR A 143 1.62 68.20 26.97
CA TYR A 143 3.01 67.98 27.43
C TYR A 143 3.14 66.55 28.00
N ASP A 144 4.31 65.93 27.87
CA ASP A 144 4.61 64.52 28.22
C ASP A 144 5.56 64.47 29.44
N PRO A 145 5.37 63.55 30.41
CA PRO A 145 6.51 62.70 30.78
C PRO A 145 6.16 61.29 31.34
N TRP A 146 5.60 60.35 30.55
CA TRP A 146 5.54 58.92 30.92
C TRP A 146 5.61 57.98 29.69
N ASP A 147 6.83 57.57 29.32
CA ASP A 147 7.08 56.46 28.38
C ASP A 147 6.85 55.11 29.10
N GLU A 148 5.66 54.51 28.96
CA GLU A 148 5.38 53.10 29.31
C GLU A 148 5.29 52.17 28.08
N ASP A 149 5.42 52.72 26.86
CA ASP A 149 5.28 52.01 25.58
C ASP A 149 6.53 51.22 25.16
N ASP A 150 6.96 50.25 25.99
CA ASP A 150 8.06 49.30 25.68
C ASP A 150 7.66 47.84 26.05
N PHE A 151 6.35 47.56 26.14
CA PHE A 151 5.74 46.26 26.45
C PHE A 151 5.03 45.61 25.25
N ASP A 152 5.75 45.44 24.15
CA ASP A 152 5.43 44.45 23.10
C ASP A 152 6.61 43.47 22.98
N ASP A 153 6.55 42.38 23.77
CA ASP A 153 7.43 41.22 23.69
C ASP A 153 6.76 40.06 24.44
N GLU A 154 6.74 38.85 23.87
CA GLU A 154 6.13 37.66 24.48
C GLU A 154 6.65 37.38 25.90
N VAL A 155 5.79 36.81 26.75
CA VAL A 155 6.11 36.40 28.12
C VAL A 155 7.01 35.15 28.12
N ILE A 156 8.30 35.36 27.82
CA ILE A 156 9.35 34.36 27.91
C ILE A 156 9.81 34.27 29.38
N PRO A 157 9.91 33.05 29.98
CA PRO A 157 10.32 32.89 31.37
C PRO A 157 11.73 33.45 31.61
N THR A 158 11.81 34.59 32.30
CA THR A 158 13.06 35.30 32.57
C THR A 158 13.52 35.02 34.00
N ARG A 159 14.71 34.44 34.17
CA ARG A 159 15.39 34.37 35.49
C ARG A 159 16.24 35.62 35.71
N VAL A 160 16.16 36.17 36.92
CA VAL A 160 16.88 37.37 37.34
C VAL A 160 17.93 36.99 38.38
N PHE A 161 19.16 37.47 38.20
CA PHE A 161 20.25 37.34 39.15
C PHE A 161 20.68 38.74 39.61
N GLU A 162 20.80 38.94 40.92
CA GLU A 162 21.13 40.23 41.54
C GLU A 162 22.53 40.18 42.19
N ALA A 163 23.31 41.24 42.00
CA ALA A 163 24.61 41.43 42.64
C ALA A 163 24.66 42.83 43.29
N GLN A 164 25.36 42.94 44.42
CA GLN A 164 25.42 44.15 45.25
C GLN A 164 26.89 44.47 45.56
N GLY A 165 27.35 45.67 45.17
CA GLY A 165 28.71 46.14 45.45
C GLY A 165 28.72 47.47 46.24
N PRO A 166 29.72 47.70 47.11
CA PRO A 166 29.94 49.00 47.75
C PRO A 166 30.55 50.02 46.77
N VAL A 167 30.30 51.31 47.02
CA VAL A 167 30.91 52.43 46.26
C VAL A 167 31.88 53.16 47.19
N ASP A 168 33.13 53.28 46.76
CA ASP A 168 34.21 53.93 47.52
C ASP A 168 34.34 55.44 47.16
N PRO A 169 34.19 56.39 48.10
CA PRO A 169 33.97 57.80 47.80
C PRO A 169 35.22 58.69 47.90
N GLU A 170 36.29 58.44 47.12
CA GLU A 170 37.42 59.38 46.99
C GLU A 170 37.71 59.80 45.53
N GLY A 171 37.30 61.02 45.14
CA GLY A 171 37.57 61.54 43.79
C GLY A 171 36.80 62.76 43.29
N LEU A 172 36.70 63.84 44.09
CA LEU A 172 36.35 65.23 43.71
C LEU A 172 35.72 65.52 42.31
N LEU A 173 34.39 65.61 42.25
CA LEU A 173 33.65 66.63 41.49
C LEU A 173 32.32 66.95 42.22
N PRO A 174 31.84 68.21 42.22
CA PRO A 174 30.63 68.58 42.96
C PRO A 174 29.35 68.27 42.17
N VAL A 175 28.86 67.03 42.27
CA VAL A 175 27.49 66.65 41.87
C VAL A 175 26.74 66.13 43.08
N ALA A 176 26.24 67.06 43.90
CA ALA A 176 25.48 66.77 45.11
C ALA A 176 24.06 66.27 44.80
N SER A 177 23.96 65.01 44.33
CA SER A 177 22.70 64.25 44.22
C SER A 177 22.88 62.75 43.96
N PHE A 178 24.06 62.28 43.51
CA PHE A 178 24.28 60.86 43.18
C PHE A 178 24.90 60.00 44.30
N ALA A 179 25.22 60.59 45.46
CA ALA A 179 26.07 59.97 46.49
C ALA A 179 25.53 58.70 47.20
N GLN A 180 24.29 58.27 46.91
CA GLN A 180 23.71 57.00 47.37
C GLN A 180 22.96 56.23 46.26
N ALA A 181 23.25 56.52 44.99
CA ALA A 181 22.69 55.75 43.87
C ALA A 181 23.29 54.34 43.85
N ARG A 182 22.59 53.38 44.47
CA ARG A 182 22.94 51.96 44.41
C ARG A 182 22.88 51.49 42.96
N ILE A 183 24.03 51.20 42.37
CA ILE A 183 24.13 50.67 41.01
C ILE A 183 23.78 49.18 41.08
N GLU A 184 22.67 48.82 40.47
CA GLU A 184 22.21 47.44 40.35
C GLU A 184 22.49 46.95 38.93
N LEU A 185 23.30 45.90 38.80
CA LEU A 185 23.61 45.23 37.53
C LEU A 185 22.91 43.87 37.53
N ARG A 186 21.90 43.72 36.67
CA ARG A 186 21.15 42.46 36.48
C ARG A 186 21.55 41.81 35.17
N LEU A 187 21.75 40.50 35.19
CA LEU A 187 22.00 39.71 33.99
C LEU A 187 20.78 38.83 33.67
N GLU A 188 20.09 39.15 32.57
CA GLU A 188 18.94 38.42 32.06
C GLU A 188 19.39 37.42 30.98
N VAL A 189 18.94 36.18 31.09
CA VAL A 189 19.06 35.17 30.02
C VAL A 189 17.73 35.17 29.25
N ARG A 190 17.77 35.48 27.94
CA ARG A 190 16.62 35.30 27.03
C ARG A 190 16.82 34.05 26.18
N GLY A 191 15.90 33.11 26.33
CA GLY A 191 15.88 31.79 25.67
C GLY A 191 15.32 30.72 26.61
N ASN A 192 15.09 29.51 26.09
CA ASN A 192 14.73 28.36 26.91
C ASN A 192 15.92 27.95 27.81
N GLN A 193 15.65 27.49 29.03
CA GLN A 193 16.65 26.83 29.88
C GLN A 193 16.17 25.43 30.30
N PRO A 194 17.06 24.40 30.27
CA PRO A 194 18.45 24.45 29.82
C PRO A 194 18.56 24.73 28.31
N VAL A 195 19.68 25.32 27.91
CA VAL A 195 19.94 25.68 26.51
C VAL A 195 20.50 24.47 25.79
N ARG A 196 20.06 24.20 24.56
CA ARG A 196 20.61 23.08 23.78
C ARG A 196 21.89 23.49 23.07
N ARG A 197 22.82 22.55 22.91
CA ARG A 197 23.98 22.72 22.03
C ARG A 197 23.53 23.19 20.64
N GLY A 198 24.18 24.22 20.10
CA GLY A 198 23.84 24.87 18.83
C GLY A 198 22.81 26.00 18.93
N GLU A 199 22.05 26.11 20.03
CA GLU A 199 21.14 27.24 20.24
C GLU A 199 21.89 28.54 20.53
N LYS A 200 21.23 29.64 20.16
CA LYS A 200 21.69 31.01 20.44
C LYS A 200 21.03 31.49 21.73
N VAL A 201 21.85 32.05 22.60
CA VAL A 201 21.40 32.67 23.86
C VAL A 201 21.68 34.15 23.80
N GLU A 202 20.66 34.98 24.03
CA GLU A 202 20.87 36.41 24.24
C GLU A 202 20.98 36.69 25.74
N LEU A 203 22.10 37.28 26.14
CA LEU A 203 22.32 37.76 27.49
C LEU A 203 22.19 39.28 27.53
N ARG A 204 21.39 39.82 28.45
CA ARG A 204 21.17 41.27 28.61
C ARG A 204 21.58 41.75 30.01
N ALA A 205 22.54 42.67 30.06
CA ALA A 205 23.00 43.35 31.27
C ALA A 205 22.24 44.66 31.48
N ARG A 206 21.30 44.72 32.43
CA ARG A 206 20.58 45.96 32.77
C ARG A 206 21.22 46.65 33.97
N VAL A 207 21.49 47.94 33.84
CA VAL A 207 21.98 48.80 34.94
C VAL A 207 20.85 49.73 35.40
N ARG A 208 20.62 49.81 36.71
CA ARG A 208 19.72 50.78 37.35
C ARG A 208 20.50 51.63 38.37
N PRO A 209 20.37 52.98 38.37
CA PRO A 209 19.72 53.81 37.33
C PRO A 209 20.41 53.67 35.96
N LYS A 210 19.79 54.13 34.86
CA LYS A 210 20.36 54.09 33.50
C LYS A 210 21.63 54.95 33.42
N LEU A 211 22.81 54.34 33.63
CA LEU A 211 24.12 54.98 33.54
C LEU A 211 24.81 54.66 32.21
N ARG A 212 25.62 55.59 31.71
CA ARG A 212 26.58 55.32 30.63
C ARG A 212 27.87 54.77 31.21
N GLY A 213 28.40 53.73 30.59
CA GLY A 213 29.59 53.03 31.04
C GLY A 213 29.97 51.95 30.04
N ASP A 214 31.14 51.36 30.24
CA ASP A 214 31.65 50.30 29.39
C ASP A 214 31.30 48.93 29.98
N TYR A 215 30.97 47.96 29.12
CA TYR A 215 30.57 46.61 29.50
C TYR A 215 31.62 45.60 29.03
N GLU A 216 32.34 44.98 29.97
CA GLU A 216 33.25 43.88 29.69
C GLU A 216 32.57 42.56 30.04
N TRP A 217 32.63 41.60 29.12
CA TRP A 217 31.89 40.34 29.19
C TRP A 217 32.85 39.15 29.10
N GLN A 218 32.99 38.44 30.23
CA GLN A 218 33.86 37.28 30.42
C GLN A 218 33.01 35.99 30.52
N VAL A 219 33.59 34.87 30.09
CA VAL A 219 33.01 33.52 30.20
C VAL A 219 34.09 32.63 30.81
N ASP A 220 33.74 31.79 31.78
CA ASP A 220 34.67 30.94 32.52
C ASP A 220 35.31 29.80 31.70
N ARG A 221 34.68 29.39 30.59
CA ARG A 221 35.10 28.26 29.76
C ARG A 221 35.02 28.54 28.26
N GLU A 222 35.95 27.96 27.52
CA GLU A 222 35.89 27.89 26.06
C GLU A 222 34.76 26.97 25.59
N GLY A 223 33.88 27.48 24.71
CA GLY A 223 32.74 26.74 24.18
C GLY A 223 31.54 27.61 23.79
N LEU A 224 31.46 28.85 24.31
CA LEU A 224 30.52 29.87 23.84
C LEU A 224 31.20 30.75 22.77
N LYS A 225 30.87 30.56 21.48
CA LYS A 225 31.37 31.44 20.41
C LYS A 225 30.63 32.77 20.41
N LYS A 226 31.40 33.86 20.48
CA LYS A 226 30.91 35.25 20.39
C LYS A 226 30.58 35.55 18.92
N LYS A 227 29.31 35.67 18.54
CA LYS A 227 28.90 35.91 17.14
C LYS A 227 28.77 37.38 16.73
N PHE A 228 28.67 38.31 17.67
CA PHE A 228 28.54 39.74 17.36
C PHE A 228 29.24 40.62 18.39
N ASN A 229 29.84 41.73 17.94
CA ASN A 229 30.68 42.57 18.79
C ASN A 229 30.39 44.06 18.54
N TRP A 230 29.62 44.67 19.43
CA TRP A 230 29.60 46.12 19.63
C TRP A 230 29.98 46.39 21.09
N TRP A 231 31.19 46.91 21.30
CA TRP A 231 31.85 47.17 22.59
C TRP A 231 31.13 48.15 23.55
N ARG A 232 29.89 48.54 23.24
CA ARG A 232 29.06 49.49 24.01
C ARG A 232 27.63 49.01 24.26
N GLN A 233 27.28 47.77 23.91
CA GLN A 233 25.93 47.27 24.09
C GLN A 233 25.79 46.42 25.36
N SER A 234 24.69 46.66 26.06
CA SER A 234 24.18 45.87 27.18
C SER A 234 23.66 44.48 26.76
N ARG A 235 23.82 44.07 25.51
CA ARG A 235 23.29 42.83 24.94
C ARG A 235 24.43 42.04 24.29
N ARG A 236 24.48 40.73 24.50
CA ARG A 236 25.44 39.84 23.82
C ARG A 236 24.81 38.50 23.47
N THR A 237 25.01 38.04 22.24
CA THR A 237 24.57 36.72 21.79
C THR A 237 25.73 35.75 21.76
N TYR A 238 25.53 34.58 22.36
CA TYR A 238 26.47 33.45 22.34
C TYR A 238 25.84 32.26 21.60
N GLU A 239 26.68 31.48 20.92
CA GLU A 239 26.30 30.19 20.33
C GLU A 239 27.03 29.07 21.07
N CYS A 240 26.30 28.05 21.50
CA CYS A 240 26.78 27.06 22.47
C CYS A 240 27.33 25.81 21.76
N GLU A 241 28.65 25.72 21.58
CA GLU A 241 29.25 24.64 20.77
C GLU A 241 29.41 23.30 21.50
N ARG A 242 29.38 23.32 22.83
CA ARG A 242 29.55 22.15 23.71
C ARG A 242 28.51 22.19 24.82
N ALA A 243 28.14 21.02 25.32
CA ALA A 243 27.39 20.87 26.55
C ALA A 243 28.27 21.18 27.77
N GLY A 244 27.67 21.70 28.83
CA GLY A 244 28.31 22.02 30.09
C GLY A 244 27.67 23.21 30.79
N GLU A 245 28.07 23.44 32.03
CA GLU A 245 27.79 24.70 32.72
C GLU A 245 28.85 25.74 32.37
N TYR A 246 28.37 26.95 32.06
CA TYR A 246 29.16 28.13 31.74
C TYR A 246 28.77 29.27 32.67
N THR A 247 29.71 29.85 33.39
CA THR A 247 29.50 31.10 34.13
C THR A 247 29.81 32.27 33.21
N VAL A 248 28.82 33.12 32.95
CA VAL A 248 29.02 34.37 32.23
C VAL A 248 29.01 35.52 33.22
N THR A 249 30.12 36.24 33.28
CA THR A 249 30.32 37.41 34.15
C THR A 249 30.35 38.67 33.30
N VAL A 250 29.54 39.66 33.67
CA VAL A 250 29.59 41.01 33.11
C VAL A 250 30.14 41.98 34.16
N ARG A 251 31.17 42.71 33.77
CA ARG A 251 31.75 43.87 34.48
C ARG A 251 31.20 45.13 33.83
N PHE A 252 30.64 46.03 34.62
CA PHE A 252 30.21 47.36 34.20
C PHE A 252 31.02 48.43 34.92
N THR A 253 31.62 49.33 34.14
CA THR A 253 32.40 50.46 34.66
C THR A 253 31.72 51.77 34.22
N PRO A 254 31.03 52.49 35.13
CA PRO A 254 30.35 53.74 34.80
C PRO A 254 31.34 54.84 34.41
N TRP A 255 31.03 55.64 33.39
CA TRP A 255 31.92 56.73 32.98
C TRP A 255 32.05 57.79 34.08
N GLY A 256 33.29 58.13 34.43
CA GLY A 256 33.60 59.09 35.50
C GLY A 256 33.63 58.51 36.92
N LEU A 257 33.34 57.21 37.09
CA LEU A 257 33.53 56.49 38.36
C LEU A 257 34.68 55.48 38.23
N LYS A 258 35.39 55.26 39.35
CA LYS A 258 36.44 54.22 39.45
C LYS A 258 35.91 52.87 39.96
N SER A 259 34.63 52.79 40.34
CA SER A 259 34.03 51.56 40.89
C SER A 259 33.57 50.63 39.78
N GLU A 260 34.05 49.38 39.82
CA GLU A 260 33.57 48.29 38.97
C GLU A 260 32.37 47.60 39.62
N HIS A 261 31.37 47.24 38.80
CA HIS A 261 30.21 46.47 39.23
C HIS A 261 30.19 45.14 38.49
N LEU A 262 30.13 44.03 39.23
CA LEU A 262 30.17 42.67 38.69
C LEU A 262 28.81 41.99 38.87
N ALA A 263 28.33 41.30 37.84
CA ALA A 263 27.22 40.37 37.94
C ALA A 263 27.53 39.11 37.14
N SER A 264 27.11 37.96 37.65
CA SER A 264 27.34 36.65 37.02
C SER A 264 26.04 35.87 36.91
N ALA A 265 25.88 35.11 35.83
CA ALA A 265 24.81 34.13 35.68
C ALA A 265 25.38 32.81 35.15
N THR A 266 24.85 31.70 35.66
CA THR A 266 25.19 30.36 35.18
C THR A 266 24.25 29.96 34.04
N LEU A 267 24.85 29.53 32.93
CA LEU A 267 24.19 29.02 31.74
C LEU A 267 24.47 27.52 31.65
N THR A 268 23.48 26.70 31.98
CA THR A 268 23.55 25.24 31.75
C THR A 268 23.16 24.96 30.31
N VAL A 269 24.15 24.51 29.52
CA VAL A 269 23.94 24.00 28.16
C VAL A 269 23.88 22.48 28.24
N THR A 270 22.75 21.87 27.91
CA THR A 270 22.64 20.43 27.81
C THR A 270 23.11 19.94 26.44
N ALA A 271 23.68 18.74 26.41
CA ALA A 271 23.76 18.01 25.15
C ALA A 271 22.31 17.73 24.69
N PRO A 272 22.03 17.73 23.38
CA PRO A 272 20.82 17.09 22.92
C PRO A 272 20.80 15.65 23.42
N PRO A 273 19.64 15.11 23.78
CA PRO A 273 19.55 13.73 24.23
C PRO A 273 20.03 12.78 23.12
N ARG A 274 20.51 11.61 23.53
CA ARG A 274 20.76 10.49 22.61
C ARG A 274 19.47 9.70 22.45
N ILE A 275 19.35 8.91 21.39
CA ILE A 275 18.29 7.90 21.31
C ILE A 275 18.49 6.90 22.46
N GLU A 276 17.51 6.79 23.33
CA GLU A 276 17.52 5.88 24.48
C GLU A 276 16.81 4.56 24.14
N ARG A 277 15.80 4.61 23.27
CA ARG A 277 15.04 3.45 22.80
C ARG A 277 14.36 3.70 21.46
N ALA A 278 13.95 2.62 20.80
CA ALA A 278 13.10 2.65 19.62
C ALA A 278 11.86 1.76 19.82
N LYS A 279 10.73 2.16 19.22
CA LYS A 279 9.51 1.38 19.11
C LYS A 279 9.27 1.02 17.65
N LEU A 280 9.13 -0.27 17.36
CA LEU A 280 8.70 -0.77 16.06
C LEU A 280 7.18 -0.58 15.94
N GLN A 281 6.76 0.31 15.03
CA GLN A 281 5.35 0.67 14.86
C GLN A 281 4.66 -0.15 13.76
N SER A 282 5.36 -0.49 12.69
CA SER A 282 4.84 -1.35 11.64
C SER A 282 5.93 -1.97 10.76
N VAL A 283 5.56 -3.06 10.08
CA VAL A 283 6.31 -3.65 8.97
C VAL A 283 5.34 -3.84 7.81
N ARG A 284 5.67 -3.27 6.65
CA ARG A 284 4.92 -3.43 5.39
C ARG A 284 5.77 -4.17 4.37
N PHE A 285 5.26 -5.21 3.75
CA PHE A 285 5.92 -5.97 2.69
C PHE A 285 5.60 -5.34 1.34
N LEU A 286 6.55 -4.57 0.80
CA LEU A 286 6.47 -3.96 -0.53
C LEU A 286 6.56 -4.99 -1.68
N SER A 287 6.76 -6.25 -1.33
CA SER A 287 6.77 -7.41 -2.23
C SER A 287 5.58 -8.35 -2.00
N ASP A 288 4.57 -7.96 -1.22
CA ASP A 288 3.27 -8.65 -1.22
C ASP A 288 2.54 -8.38 -2.55
N HIS A 289 1.79 -9.36 -3.04
CA HIS A 289 0.91 -9.17 -4.21
C HIS A 289 -0.29 -8.27 -3.90
N GLY A 290 -0.69 -8.12 -2.64
CA GLY A 290 -1.78 -7.23 -2.23
C GLY A 290 -3.15 -7.74 -2.66
N LEU A 291 -3.32 -9.06 -2.82
CA LEU A 291 -4.52 -9.70 -3.38
C LEU A 291 -5.34 -10.51 -2.37
N LEU A 292 -4.80 -10.79 -1.18
CA LEU A 292 -5.46 -11.69 -0.21
C LEU A 292 -6.69 -11.03 0.43
N LEU A 293 -7.79 -11.78 0.43
CA LEU A 293 -9.06 -11.43 1.09
C LEU A 293 -9.24 -12.21 2.39
N ASP A 294 -9.77 -11.55 3.42
CA ASP A 294 -10.11 -12.10 4.73
C ASP A 294 -11.41 -12.92 4.69
N ASN A 295 -11.33 -14.06 4.00
CA ASN A 295 -12.27 -15.17 4.14
C ASN A 295 -11.50 -16.49 4.32
N ASP A 296 -11.57 -17.03 5.53
CA ASP A 296 -11.08 -18.37 5.90
C ASP A 296 -12.22 -19.33 6.32
N ARG A 297 -13.48 -18.93 6.10
CA ARG A 297 -14.66 -19.62 6.62
C ARG A 297 -15.21 -20.60 5.60
N ASP A 298 -15.44 -20.13 4.39
CA ASP A 298 -16.07 -20.87 3.31
C ASP A 298 -15.26 -20.76 2.00
N TRP A 299 -15.83 -21.28 0.92
CA TRP A 299 -15.17 -21.29 -0.39
C TRP A 299 -15.67 -20.19 -1.32
N ASP A 300 -16.44 -19.22 -0.84
CA ASP A 300 -16.90 -18.09 -1.64
C ASP A 300 -15.82 -17.01 -1.78
N GLY A 301 -16.12 -16.02 -2.62
CA GLY A 301 -15.14 -15.09 -3.22
C GLY A 301 -15.11 -13.71 -2.59
N ASP A 302 -15.69 -13.59 -1.41
CA ASP A 302 -15.86 -12.36 -0.63
C ASP A 302 -14.77 -12.24 0.46
N GLY A 303 -15.01 -11.35 1.42
CA GLY A 303 -14.01 -10.88 2.38
C GLY A 303 -13.43 -9.51 1.99
N GLU A 304 -12.97 -8.76 2.99
CA GLU A 304 -12.24 -7.51 2.77
C GLU A 304 -10.78 -7.83 2.42
N LYS A 305 -10.11 -6.97 1.63
CA LYS A 305 -8.66 -7.10 1.41
C LYS A 305 -7.94 -6.91 2.75
N TYR A 306 -6.96 -7.76 3.06
CA TYR A 306 -6.15 -7.58 4.26
C TYR A 306 -5.49 -6.19 4.31
N PRO A 307 -5.44 -5.53 5.50
CA PRO A 307 -5.03 -4.15 5.60
C PRO A 307 -3.51 -4.00 5.63
N GLU A 308 -2.99 -3.11 4.79
CA GLU A 308 -1.59 -2.64 4.85
C GLU A 308 -1.44 -1.63 6.01
N PRO A 309 -0.28 -1.54 6.71
CA PRO A 309 0.81 -2.52 6.73
C PRO A 309 0.36 -3.87 7.30
N GLU A 310 0.99 -4.94 6.83
CA GLU A 310 0.62 -6.32 7.18
C GLU A 310 0.86 -6.60 8.66
N TRP A 311 1.81 -5.90 9.30
CA TRP A 311 2.06 -6.02 10.74
C TRP A 311 2.06 -4.68 11.48
N THR A 312 1.39 -4.65 12.62
CA THR A 312 1.51 -3.65 13.71
C THR A 312 1.51 -4.38 15.07
N PRO A 313 1.83 -3.73 16.20
CA PRO A 313 1.74 -4.36 17.53
C PRO A 313 0.35 -4.93 17.87
N GLU A 314 -0.71 -4.46 17.19
CA GLU A 314 -2.11 -4.85 17.41
C GLU A 314 -2.61 -5.91 16.42
N ARG A 315 -1.90 -6.17 15.30
CA ARG A 315 -2.35 -7.11 14.26
C ARG A 315 -1.19 -7.72 13.45
N SER A 316 -1.43 -8.93 12.96
CA SER A 316 -0.69 -9.51 11.83
C SER A 316 -1.69 -9.96 10.77
N ALA A 317 -1.40 -9.65 9.51
CA ALA A 317 -2.15 -10.09 8.34
C ALA A 317 -1.29 -11.05 7.50
N PRO A 318 -1.89 -12.05 6.83
CA PRO A 318 -1.18 -12.92 5.91
C PRO A 318 -0.84 -12.18 4.61
N LEU A 319 0.25 -12.60 3.96
CA LEU A 319 0.72 -12.02 2.70
C LEU A 319 1.12 -13.11 1.69
N SER A 320 1.24 -12.72 0.43
CA SER A 320 1.57 -13.59 -0.71
C SER A 320 2.77 -13.06 -1.49
N HIS A 321 3.72 -13.92 -1.83
CA HIS A 321 5.00 -13.51 -2.42
C HIS A 321 5.49 -14.49 -3.50
N THR A 322 6.13 -13.97 -4.55
CA THR A 322 6.69 -14.79 -5.65
C THR A 322 7.99 -15.49 -5.23
N LEU A 323 8.11 -16.79 -5.46
CA LEU A 323 9.32 -17.54 -5.10
C LEU A 323 10.59 -16.99 -5.79
N GLY A 324 11.65 -16.81 -5.01
CA GLY A 324 12.94 -16.33 -5.50
C GLY A 324 13.02 -14.85 -5.89
N GLU A 325 11.95 -14.06 -5.74
CA GLU A 325 12.03 -12.59 -5.84
C GLU A 325 12.57 -11.97 -4.54
N THR A 326 13.22 -10.81 -4.64
CA THR A 326 13.71 -10.06 -3.48
C THR A 326 12.57 -9.67 -2.55
N VAL A 327 12.67 -10.00 -1.26
CA VAL A 327 11.71 -9.51 -0.26
C VAL A 327 12.08 -8.09 0.12
N ARG A 328 11.11 -7.18 0.03
CA ARG A 328 11.31 -5.74 0.34
C ARG A 328 10.32 -5.31 1.40
N VAL A 329 10.80 -4.62 2.43
CA VAL A 329 10.00 -4.19 3.57
C VAL A 329 10.17 -2.70 3.86
N GLU A 330 9.07 -2.00 4.12
CA GLU A 330 9.06 -0.66 4.74
C GLU A 330 8.78 -0.83 6.23
N VAL A 331 9.74 -0.44 7.05
CA VAL A 331 9.65 -0.49 8.52
C VAL A 331 9.41 0.92 9.05
N THR A 332 8.39 1.08 9.90
CA THR A 332 8.18 2.34 10.62
C THR A 332 8.70 2.22 12.05
N LEU A 333 9.69 3.04 12.41
CA LEU A 333 10.25 3.14 13.76
C LEU A 333 9.89 4.50 14.39
N LYS A 334 9.54 4.50 15.68
CA LYS A 334 9.58 5.70 16.51
C LYS A 334 10.77 5.63 17.47
N THR A 335 11.68 6.59 17.41
CA THR A 335 12.84 6.72 18.29
C THR A 335 12.60 7.79 19.35
N GLU A 336 13.01 7.51 20.59
CA GLU A 336 12.78 8.40 21.73
C GLU A 336 14.10 8.78 22.45
N PRO A 337 14.19 10.00 23.00
CA PRO A 337 13.18 11.07 22.93
C PRO A 337 13.09 11.72 21.54
N GLU A 338 11.99 12.43 21.27
CA GLU A 338 11.68 12.97 19.94
C GLU A 338 12.64 14.07 19.46
N ASP A 339 13.43 14.65 20.36
CA ASP A 339 14.44 15.68 20.11
C ASP A 339 15.89 15.15 20.13
N ALA A 340 16.09 13.84 20.07
CA ALA A 340 17.42 13.25 20.06
C ALA A 340 18.24 13.64 18.81
N GLU A 341 19.54 13.90 19.00
CA GLU A 341 20.47 14.23 17.91
C GLU A 341 20.62 13.03 16.95
N PRO A 342 20.68 13.24 15.62
CA PRO A 342 20.97 12.17 14.67
C PRO A 342 22.27 11.44 14.98
N VAL A 343 22.20 10.11 15.07
CA VAL A 343 23.33 9.21 15.28
C VAL A 343 23.36 8.12 14.21
N PRO A 344 24.55 7.63 13.81
CA PRO A 344 24.67 6.50 12.90
C PRO A 344 24.19 5.22 13.58
N VAL A 345 23.28 4.51 12.92
CA VAL A 345 22.69 3.26 13.38
C VAL A 345 22.79 2.15 12.33
N VAL A 346 22.66 0.91 12.79
CA VAL A 346 22.39 -0.26 11.96
C VAL A 346 21.09 -0.89 12.42
N LEU A 347 20.10 -0.93 11.53
CA LEU A 347 18.85 -1.67 11.72
C LEU A 347 19.00 -3.05 11.05
N ARG A 348 18.65 -4.11 11.77
CA ARG A 348 18.61 -5.49 11.28
C ARG A 348 17.27 -6.15 11.59
N GLY A 349 16.84 -7.02 10.69
CA GLY A 349 15.75 -7.97 10.90
C GLY A 349 16.13 -9.32 10.30
N GLU A 350 16.10 -10.40 11.07
CA GLU A 350 16.58 -11.72 10.63
C GLU A 350 15.57 -12.81 11.04
N GLY A 351 15.32 -13.78 10.14
CA GLY A 351 14.40 -14.88 10.43
C GLY A 351 13.78 -15.52 9.18
N GLY A 352 13.36 -16.78 9.29
CA GLY A 352 12.77 -17.53 8.16
C GLY A 352 13.68 -17.71 6.93
N GLY A 353 15.00 -17.52 7.08
CA GLY A 353 15.96 -17.47 5.98
C GLY A 353 16.16 -16.08 5.36
N LEU A 354 15.37 -15.08 5.76
CA LEU A 354 15.52 -13.69 5.36
C LEU A 354 16.52 -12.95 6.26
N ARG A 355 17.21 -11.96 5.68
CA ARG A 355 18.19 -11.11 6.36
C ARG A 355 18.15 -9.69 5.80
N PHE A 356 17.56 -8.79 6.57
CA PHE A 356 17.52 -7.35 6.30
C PHE A 356 18.61 -6.64 7.11
N GLU A 357 19.45 -5.82 6.47
CA GLU A 357 20.43 -4.98 7.16
C GLU A 357 20.54 -3.62 6.46
N LYS A 358 20.45 -2.51 7.21
CA LYS A 358 20.65 -1.16 6.68
C LYS A 358 21.41 -0.28 7.66
N ARG A 359 22.43 0.43 7.16
CA ARG A 359 23.11 1.53 7.86
C ARG A 359 22.45 2.85 7.46
N LEU A 360 22.13 3.69 8.44
CA LEU A 360 21.49 4.99 8.25
C LEU A 360 21.77 5.90 9.46
N GLU A 361 21.36 7.17 9.39
CA GLU A 361 21.33 8.06 10.57
C GLU A 361 19.88 8.17 11.06
N LEU A 362 19.68 8.07 12.38
CA LEU A 362 18.40 8.32 13.04
C LEU A 362 18.58 9.36 14.14
N GLY A 363 17.74 10.39 14.15
CA GLY A 363 17.50 11.26 15.32
C GLY A 363 16.20 10.87 16.02
N GLY A 364 15.69 11.70 16.92
CA GLY A 364 14.35 11.51 17.52
C GLY A 364 13.21 11.56 16.50
N GLY A 365 12.04 11.01 16.86
CA GLY A 365 10.82 11.11 16.05
C GLY A 365 10.43 9.81 15.32
N VAL A 366 9.70 9.93 14.20
CA VAL A 366 9.17 8.78 13.42
C VAL A 366 9.84 8.68 12.06
N HIS A 367 10.29 7.48 11.72
CA HIS A 367 11.13 7.19 10.55
C HIS A 367 10.53 6.04 9.74
N ARG A 368 10.51 6.16 8.40
CA ARG A 368 10.17 5.07 7.47
C ARG A 368 11.41 4.60 6.75
N ILE A 369 11.69 3.30 6.82
CA ILE A 369 12.97 2.72 6.42
C ILE A 369 12.68 1.54 5.49
N VAL A 370 13.03 1.67 4.21
CA VAL A 370 12.97 0.53 3.27
C VAL A 370 14.23 -0.33 3.41
N LEU A 371 14.05 -1.63 3.62
CA LEU A 371 15.10 -2.66 3.63
C LEU A 371 14.80 -3.76 2.61
N GLU A 372 15.83 -4.46 2.17
CA GLU A 372 15.73 -5.58 1.22
C GLU A 372 16.45 -6.81 1.77
N SER A 373 15.98 -7.99 1.40
CA SER A 373 16.57 -9.30 1.69
C SER A 373 16.56 -10.13 0.41
N GLU A 374 17.46 -11.10 0.31
CA GLU A 374 17.30 -12.21 -0.63
C GLU A 374 15.92 -12.87 -0.44
N GLY A 375 15.40 -13.44 -1.52
CA GLY A 375 14.09 -14.08 -1.55
C GLY A 375 13.99 -15.33 -0.68
N PHE A 376 12.75 -15.76 -0.39
CA PHE A 376 12.52 -17.07 0.21
C PHE A 376 13.07 -18.20 -0.68
N GLU A 377 13.35 -19.35 -0.06
CA GLU A 377 13.72 -20.58 -0.78
C GLU A 377 12.76 -20.84 -1.95
N ARG A 378 13.33 -21.19 -3.11
CA ARG A 378 12.60 -21.38 -4.37
C ARG A 378 11.73 -22.65 -4.36
N LYS A 379 10.63 -22.60 -3.62
CA LYS A 379 9.59 -23.63 -3.55
C LYS A 379 8.24 -22.99 -3.23
N ILE A 380 7.16 -23.60 -3.69
CA ILE A 380 5.80 -23.24 -3.26
C ILE A 380 5.62 -23.74 -1.83
N GLN A 381 5.28 -22.85 -0.89
CA GLN A 381 5.17 -23.16 0.54
C GLN A 381 4.37 -22.12 1.33
N ARG A 382 3.83 -22.52 2.48
CA ARG A 382 3.48 -21.60 3.57
C ARG A 382 4.71 -21.48 4.49
N VAL A 383 5.02 -20.27 4.92
CA VAL A 383 6.07 -19.96 5.91
C VAL A 383 5.42 -19.21 7.07
N ASP A 384 5.51 -19.77 8.27
CA ASP A 384 5.22 -19.04 9.51
C ASP A 384 6.49 -18.25 9.85
N LEU A 385 6.55 -16.98 9.42
CA LEU A 385 7.74 -16.15 9.45
C LEU A 385 7.81 -15.36 10.75
N GLY A 386 8.71 -15.74 11.66
CA GLY A 386 9.20 -14.86 12.72
C GLY A 386 10.39 -14.05 12.24
N LEU A 387 10.38 -12.73 12.43
CA LEU A 387 11.53 -11.84 12.22
C LEU A 387 11.96 -11.25 13.56
N ASP A 388 13.19 -11.53 13.97
CA ASP A 388 13.82 -10.96 15.16
C ASP A 388 14.58 -9.68 14.74
N TRP A 389 14.24 -8.55 15.35
CA TRP A 389 14.73 -7.21 15.01
C TRP A 389 15.74 -6.70 16.03
N SER A 390 16.77 -6.00 15.55
CA SER A 390 17.75 -5.32 16.40
C SER A 390 18.17 -3.98 15.82
N LEU A 391 18.50 -3.04 16.72
CA LEU A 391 19.01 -1.72 16.40
C LEU A 391 20.30 -1.49 17.19
N THR A 392 21.36 -1.08 16.52
CA THR A 392 22.63 -0.70 17.18
C THR A 392 23.01 0.72 16.79
N ALA A 393 23.47 1.53 17.74
CA ALA A 393 23.93 2.91 17.53
C ALA A 393 25.32 3.10 18.13
N ASN A 394 26.29 3.57 17.33
CA ASN A 394 27.70 3.68 17.76
C ASN A 394 28.26 2.40 18.42
N GLU A 395 27.95 1.22 17.86
CA GLU A 395 28.31 -0.12 18.37
C GLU A 395 27.51 -0.60 19.60
N ASP A 396 26.84 0.28 20.34
CA ASP A 396 25.95 -0.08 21.45
C ASP A 396 24.59 -0.63 20.93
N ALA A 397 24.04 -1.63 21.61
CA ALA A 397 22.68 -2.13 21.31
C ALA A 397 21.61 -1.21 21.90
N LEU A 398 20.68 -0.75 21.08
CA LEU A 398 19.53 0.04 21.51
C LEU A 398 18.31 -0.87 21.77
N PRO A 399 17.56 -0.65 22.86
CA PRO A 399 16.27 -1.31 23.07
C PRO A 399 15.32 -1.03 21.90
N LEU A 400 14.74 -2.10 21.34
CA LEU A 400 13.73 -2.04 20.28
C LEU A 400 12.51 -2.85 20.70
N GLU A 401 11.34 -2.20 20.78
CA GLU A 401 10.11 -2.82 21.26
C GLU A 401 8.97 -2.78 20.22
N PRO A 402 8.34 -3.91 19.87
CA PRO A 402 8.80 -5.27 20.12
C PRO A 402 10.05 -5.61 19.30
N ALA A 403 10.90 -6.49 19.83
CA ALA A 403 12.09 -7.00 19.15
C ALA A 403 11.78 -8.18 18.20
N ARG A 404 10.51 -8.55 18.02
CA ARG A 404 10.08 -9.68 17.18
C ARG A 404 8.73 -9.38 16.53
N THR A 405 8.59 -9.75 15.26
CA THR A 405 7.32 -9.72 14.53
C THR A 405 7.04 -11.09 13.91
N GLU A 406 5.77 -11.44 13.72
CA GLU A 406 5.33 -12.75 13.22
C GLU A 406 4.33 -12.53 12.08
N HIS A 407 4.45 -13.32 11.01
CA HIS A 407 3.69 -13.17 9.76
C HIS A 407 3.35 -14.55 9.17
N GLU A 408 2.20 -14.69 8.50
CA GLU A 408 1.87 -15.88 7.70
C GLU A 408 2.13 -15.57 6.22
N VAL A 409 3.12 -16.23 5.61
CA VAL A 409 3.56 -15.93 4.23
C VAL A 409 3.27 -17.09 3.30
N TYR A 410 2.57 -16.80 2.19
CA TYR A 410 2.30 -17.73 1.11
C TYR A 410 3.25 -17.50 -0.06
N VAL A 411 4.25 -18.36 -0.18
CA VAL A 411 5.23 -18.32 -1.28
C VAL A 411 4.65 -19.08 -2.48
N THR A 412 4.35 -18.37 -3.55
CA THR A 412 3.74 -18.88 -4.79
C THR A 412 4.75 -18.90 -5.95
N TYR A 413 4.39 -19.46 -7.11
CA TYR A 413 5.29 -19.50 -8.27
C TYR A 413 5.37 -18.15 -8.99
N ALA A 414 4.24 -17.45 -9.08
CA ALA A 414 4.08 -16.09 -9.59
C ALA A 414 2.86 -15.45 -8.91
N THR A 415 2.52 -14.21 -9.27
CA THR A 415 1.29 -13.54 -8.83
C THR A 415 0.06 -14.42 -9.07
N PRO A 416 -0.76 -14.70 -8.04
CA PRO A 416 -2.00 -15.45 -8.17
C PRO A 416 -2.96 -14.85 -9.19
N THR A 417 -3.73 -15.69 -9.88
CA THR A 417 -4.77 -15.23 -10.82
C THR A 417 -6.13 -15.86 -10.53
N ASP A 418 -7.20 -15.09 -10.68
CA ASP A 418 -8.55 -15.59 -10.47
C ASP A 418 -8.99 -16.58 -11.57
N PRO A 419 -9.71 -17.66 -11.22
CA PRO A 419 -10.51 -18.40 -12.18
C PRO A 419 -11.77 -17.61 -12.52
N ALA A 420 -12.03 -17.38 -13.81
CA ALA A 420 -13.05 -16.44 -14.32
C ALA A 420 -14.51 -16.61 -13.84
N ARG A 421 -14.84 -17.69 -13.12
CA ARG A 421 -16.17 -17.91 -12.51
C ARG A 421 -16.24 -17.66 -11.02
N VAL A 422 -15.12 -17.73 -10.30
CA VAL A 422 -15.09 -17.64 -8.85
C VAL A 422 -13.99 -16.65 -8.50
N LYS A 423 -14.37 -15.37 -8.38
CA LYS A 423 -13.47 -14.27 -8.07
C LYS A 423 -12.95 -14.38 -6.63
N GLY A 424 -11.89 -13.67 -6.31
CA GLY A 424 -11.35 -13.51 -4.97
C GLY A 424 -10.25 -14.51 -4.61
N ILE A 425 -9.10 -13.97 -4.22
CA ILE A 425 -7.96 -14.75 -3.72
C ILE A 425 -8.09 -14.78 -2.19
N THR A 426 -9.02 -15.60 -1.69
CA THR A 426 -9.31 -15.68 -0.25
C THR A 426 -8.28 -16.52 0.50
N LEU A 427 -8.09 -16.24 1.80
CA LEU A 427 -7.14 -16.96 2.65
C LEU A 427 -7.35 -18.48 2.59
N LYS A 428 -8.61 -18.96 2.70
CA LYS A 428 -8.92 -20.41 2.65
C LYS A 428 -8.39 -21.06 1.38
N ARG A 429 -8.63 -20.41 0.24
CA ARG A 429 -8.23 -20.89 -1.10
C ARG A 429 -6.72 -20.84 -1.29
N MET A 430 -6.07 -19.76 -0.88
CA MET A 430 -4.61 -19.63 -0.95
C MET A 430 -3.95 -20.75 -0.14
N ARG A 431 -4.37 -20.93 1.11
CA ARG A 431 -3.88 -22.00 2.00
C ARG A 431 -4.03 -23.37 1.36
N LYS A 432 -5.21 -23.68 0.82
CA LYS A 432 -5.47 -24.98 0.18
C LYS A 432 -4.66 -25.19 -1.09
N ALA A 433 -4.49 -24.15 -1.90
CA ALA A 433 -3.73 -24.23 -3.15
C ALA A 433 -2.24 -24.45 -2.89
N VAL A 434 -1.67 -23.73 -1.92
CA VAL A 434 -0.27 -23.89 -1.50
C VAL A 434 -0.04 -25.26 -0.84
N GLU A 435 -0.96 -25.74 0.01
CA GLU A 435 -0.94 -27.10 0.57
C GLU A 435 -0.89 -28.17 -0.56
N ALA A 436 -1.80 -28.06 -1.53
CA ALA A 436 -1.92 -29.01 -2.64
C ALA A 436 -0.71 -29.00 -3.59
N ALA A 437 -0.19 -27.82 -3.94
CA ALA A 437 0.93 -27.66 -4.86
C ALA A 437 2.28 -28.00 -4.21
N SER A 438 2.52 -27.57 -2.97
CA SER A 438 3.78 -27.84 -2.24
C SER A 438 4.03 -29.33 -2.01
N ALA A 439 2.96 -30.14 -1.92
CA ALA A 439 3.04 -31.60 -1.85
C ALA A 439 3.76 -32.26 -3.05
N ALA A 440 3.97 -31.54 -4.15
CA ALA A 440 4.74 -32.00 -5.31
C ALA A 440 6.26 -31.98 -5.08
N ARG A 441 6.76 -31.13 -4.17
CA ARG A 441 8.20 -30.93 -3.88
C ARG A 441 9.05 -30.71 -5.15
N SER A 442 8.49 -30.00 -6.13
CA SER A 442 9.09 -29.76 -7.44
C SER A 442 8.65 -28.39 -7.98
N LEU A 443 9.51 -27.78 -8.80
CA LEU A 443 9.17 -26.60 -9.61
C LEU A 443 8.84 -26.96 -11.08
N ASP A 444 8.90 -28.23 -11.49
CA ASP A 444 8.41 -28.64 -12.82
C ASP A 444 6.86 -28.56 -12.81
N PRO A 445 6.24 -27.69 -13.62
CA PRO A 445 4.79 -27.52 -13.62
C PRO A 445 4.04 -28.83 -13.92
N HIS A 446 4.56 -29.70 -14.80
CA HIS A 446 3.89 -30.98 -15.08
C HIS A 446 3.88 -31.92 -13.89
N VAL A 447 4.89 -31.84 -13.01
CA VAL A 447 4.96 -32.62 -11.76
C VAL A 447 4.00 -32.05 -10.72
N VAL A 448 3.89 -30.71 -10.62
CA VAL A 448 2.91 -30.03 -9.75
C VAL A 448 1.49 -30.39 -10.17
N VAL A 449 1.14 -30.21 -11.44
CA VAL A 449 -0.18 -30.56 -11.99
C VAL A 449 -0.51 -32.04 -11.74
N ARG A 450 0.43 -32.96 -12.03
CA ARG A 450 0.24 -34.39 -11.76
C ARG A 450 -0.07 -34.65 -10.29
N LYS A 451 0.66 -34.00 -9.37
CA LYS A 451 0.48 -34.21 -7.94
C LYS A 451 -0.88 -33.70 -7.46
N VAL A 452 -1.26 -32.48 -7.86
CA VAL A 452 -2.56 -31.87 -7.55
C VAL A 452 -3.69 -32.77 -8.05
N MET A 453 -3.67 -33.18 -9.32
CA MET A 453 -4.66 -34.11 -9.88
C MET A 453 -4.73 -35.45 -9.13
N SER A 454 -3.57 -36.00 -8.72
CA SER A 454 -3.52 -37.28 -8.02
C SER A 454 -4.06 -37.26 -6.58
N LYS A 455 -4.11 -36.10 -5.90
CA LYS A 455 -4.58 -36.02 -4.51
C LYS A 455 -6.07 -36.35 -4.39
N TRP A 456 -6.88 -35.94 -5.36
CA TRP A 456 -8.31 -36.28 -5.46
C TRP A 456 -8.54 -37.34 -6.53
N GLY A 457 -7.65 -38.34 -6.62
CA GLY A 457 -7.75 -39.45 -7.58
C GLY A 457 -8.92 -40.41 -7.37
N ASN A 458 -9.71 -40.24 -6.30
CA ASN A 458 -10.92 -41.01 -6.07
C ASN A 458 -12.06 -40.43 -6.93
N PHE A 459 -12.51 -41.21 -7.92
CA PHE A 459 -13.60 -40.84 -8.81
C PHE A 459 -14.97 -41.20 -8.20
N ASN A 460 -15.90 -40.25 -8.17
CA ASN A 460 -17.23 -40.44 -7.58
C ASN A 460 -18.32 -39.65 -8.32
N LEU A 461 -19.01 -40.30 -9.26
CA LEU A 461 -20.10 -39.70 -10.05
C LEU A 461 -21.31 -39.20 -9.25
N LYS A 462 -21.43 -39.56 -7.96
CA LYS A 462 -22.53 -39.07 -7.11
C LYS A 462 -22.24 -37.70 -6.50
N VAL A 463 -21.00 -37.22 -6.61
CA VAL A 463 -20.51 -36.00 -5.95
C VAL A 463 -19.98 -35.05 -7.01
N ALA A 464 -20.76 -34.02 -7.32
CA ALA A 464 -20.41 -33.00 -8.31
C ALA A 464 -20.67 -31.61 -7.71
N TYR A 465 -19.60 -30.86 -7.45
CA TYR A 465 -19.69 -29.59 -6.75
C TYR A 465 -19.89 -28.42 -7.72
N TYR A 466 -20.84 -27.54 -7.39
CA TYR A 466 -21.02 -26.30 -8.16
C TYR A 466 -19.83 -25.38 -7.95
N ASN A 467 -19.36 -25.19 -6.71
CA ASN A 467 -18.10 -24.52 -6.45
C ASN A 467 -16.99 -25.58 -6.33
N ALA A 468 -16.10 -25.68 -7.32
CA ALA A 468 -15.09 -26.73 -7.34
C ALA A 468 -14.18 -26.72 -6.09
N TRP A 469 -14.00 -25.55 -5.44
CA TRP A 469 -13.25 -25.41 -4.20
C TRP A 469 -13.82 -26.22 -3.02
N GLU A 470 -15.09 -26.60 -3.03
CA GLU A 470 -15.72 -27.46 -2.01
C GLU A 470 -15.04 -28.83 -1.92
N LEU A 471 -14.45 -29.33 -3.01
CA LEU A 471 -13.59 -30.53 -3.01
C LEU A 471 -12.37 -30.39 -2.06
N GLY A 472 -11.97 -29.15 -1.78
CA GLY A 472 -10.89 -28.80 -0.86
C GLY A 472 -11.20 -28.98 0.62
N GLU A 473 -12.46 -29.30 1.00
CA GLU A 473 -12.75 -29.78 2.37
C GLU A 473 -12.12 -31.14 2.66
N ASP A 474 -11.64 -31.86 1.63
CA ASP A 474 -11.07 -33.20 1.75
C ASP A 474 -12.01 -34.17 2.50
N GLU A 475 -13.32 -34.10 2.20
CA GLU A 475 -14.37 -34.90 2.83
C GLU A 475 -14.01 -36.39 2.80
N ARG A 476 -14.25 -37.08 3.92
CA ARG A 476 -13.91 -38.49 4.10
C ARG A 476 -15.14 -39.34 4.37
N ASP A 477 -15.17 -40.53 3.77
CA ASP A 477 -16.16 -41.55 4.07
C ASP A 477 -15.92 -42.20 5.45
N ALA A 478 -16.79 -43.14 5.81
CA ALA A 478 -16.73 -43.85 7.09
C ALA A 478 -15.43 -44.67 7.28
N ASP A 479 -14.75 -45.03 6.19
CA ASP A 479 -13.48 -45.76 6.20
C ASP A 479 -12.26 -44.81 6.18
N GLY A 480 -12.50 -43.49 6.23
CA GLY A 480 -11.48 -42.44 6.23
C GLY A 480 -10.88 -42.12 4.85
N SER A 481 -11.41 -42.73 3.77
CA SER A 481 -10.98 -42.46 2.40
C SER A 481 -11.60 -41.17 1.89
N LEU A 482 -10.91 -40.45 1.00
CA LEU A 482 -11.48 -39.23 0.39
C LEU A 482 -12.71 -39.61 -0.44
N VAL A 483 -13.84 -38.95 -0.22
CA VAL A 483 -15.11 -39.19 -0.92
C VAL A 483 -14.97 -39.02 -2.44
N GLY A 484 -14.05 -38.17 -2.87
CA GLY A 484 -13.79 -37.92 -4.28
C GLY A 484 -14.85 -37.03 -4.93
N ALA A 485 -14.82 -36.93 -6.26
CA ALA A 485 -15.84 -36.21 -7.03
C ALA A 485 -15.91 -36.69 -8.49
N ASP A 486 -16.82 -36.11 -9.27
CA ASP A 486 -16.86 -36.27 -10.73
C ASP A 486 -15.59 -35.70 -11.40
N CYS A 487 -15.25 -36.23 -12.58
CA CYS A 487 -14.05 -35.82 -13.29
C CYS A 487 -14.05 -34.31 -13.61
N GLN A 488 -15.21 -33.70 -13.84
CA GLN A 488 -15.30 -32.26 -14.08
C GLN A 488 -14.88 -31.44 -12.85
N THR A 489 -15.35 -31.81 -11.65
CA THR A 489 -14.98 -31.11 -10.41
C THR A 489 -13.48 -31.21 -10.18
N ILE A 490 -12.90 -32.40 -10.27
CA ILE A 490 -11.47 -32.63 -10.02
C ILE A 490 -10.61 -31.76 -10.93
N VAL A 491 -10.91 -31.75 -12.25
CA VAL A 491 -10.20 -30.90 -13.22
C VAL A 491 -10.37 -29.41 -12.93
N ARG A 492 -11.59 -28.97 -12.60
CA ARG A 492 -11.87 -27.56 -12.27
C ARG A 492 -11.14 -27.11 -11.00
N PHE A 493 -11.11 -27.96 -9.97
CA PHE A 493 -10.39 -27.68 -8.72
C PHE A 493 -8.89 -27.59 -8.99
N ALA A 494 -8.31 -28.56 -9.71
CA ALA A 494 -6.89 -28.54 -10.04
C ALA A 494 -6.51 -27.28 -10.84
N ARG A 495 -7.33 -26.89 -11.82
CA ARG A 495 -7.17 -25.64 -12.58
C ARG A 495 -7.20 -24.41 -11.67
N ASN A 496 -8.08 -24.37 -10.68
CA ASN A 496 -8.15 -23.27 -9.72
C ASN A 496 -6.88 -23.21 -8.85
N VAL A 497 -6.37 -24.36 -8.36
CA VAL A 497 -5.12 -24.44 -7.59
C VAL A 497 -3.92 -23.94 -8.41
N ILE A 498 -3.78 -24.40 -9.65
CA ILE A 498 -2.71 -24.00 -10.59
C ILE A 498 -2.67 -22.48 -10.76
N LYS A 499 -3.84 -21.86 -10.98
CA LYS A 499 -4.00 -20.40 -11.09
C LYS A 499 -3.73 -19.64 -9.79
N MET A 500 -4.18 -20.18 -8.66
CA MET A 500 -4.01 -19.58 -7.34
C MET A 500 -2.55 -19.53 -6.89
N VAL A 501 -1.72 -20.51 -7.28
CA VAL A 501 -0.26 -20.48 -7.01
C VAL A 501 0.56 -19.84 -8.15
N GLY A 502 -0.08 -19.26 -9.16
CA GLY A 502 0.61 -18.62 -10.29
C GLY A 502 1.48 -19.59 -11.11
N LEU A 503 1.14 -20.87 -11.18
CA LEU A 503 1.95 -21.89 -11.86
C LEU A 503 2.00 -21.61 -13.39
N PRO A 504 3.19 -21.52 -14.02
CA PRO A 504 3.31 -21.16 -15.42
C PRO A 504 2.88 -22.30 -16.35
N GLY A 505 2.26 -21.93 -17.46
CA GLY A 505 1.70 -22.84 -18.46
C GLY A 505 0.21 -22.61 -18.67
N GLU A 506 -0.30 -23.03 -19.81
CA GLU A 506 -1.72 -22.88 -20.15
C GLU A 506 -2.52 -24.05 -19.61
N ALA A 507 -3.58 -23.75 -18.85
CA ALA A 507 -4.43 -24.72 -18.17
C ALA A 507 -5.87 -24.63 -18.68
N GLU A 508 -6.24 -25.57 -19.55
CA GLU A 508 -7.55 -25.66 -20.19
C GLU A 508 -8.40 -26.79 -19.61
N PHE A 509 -9.68 -26.49 -19.35
CA PHE A 509 -10.68 -27.53 -19.10
C PHE A 509 -11.17 -28.04 -20.45
N VAL A 510 -10.98 -29.33 -20.72
CA VAL A 510 -11.51 -29.99 -21.92
C VAL A 510 -12.34 -31.21 -21.53
N VAL A 511 -13.18 -31.67 -22.45
CA VAL A 511 -13.68 -33.05 -22.39
C VAL A 511 -13.18 -33.83 -23.59
N VAL A 512 -13.02 -35.13 -23.40
CA VAL A 512 -12.69 -36.10 -24.44
C VAL A 512 -13.79 -37.15 -24.50
N TRP A 513 -14.30 -37.43 -25.71
CA TRP A 513 -15.26 -38.51 -25.96
C TRP A 513 -14.78 -39.39 -27.10
N ALA A 514 -15.49 -40.47 -27.38
CA ALA A 514 -15.33 -41.25 -28.61
C ALA A 514 -16.68 -41.40 -29.31
N LYS A 515 -16.65 -41.64 -30.63
CA LYS A 515 -17.84 -41.87 -31.47
C LYS A 515 -18.10 -43.36 -31.70
N VAL A 516 -19.33 -43.73 -32.04
CA VAL A 516 -19.71 -45.13 -32.30
C VAL A 516 -19.00 -45.68 -33.55
N GLU A 517 -18.76 -44.84 -34.55
CA GLU A 517 -18.08 -45.21 -35.81
C GLU A 517 -16.56 -45.30 -35.64
N THR A 518 -16.00 -44.57 -34.66
CA THR A 518 -14.56 -44.53 -34.38
C THR A 518 -14.30 -44.63 -32.87
N PRO A 519 -14.70 -45.74 -32.22
CA PRO A 519 -14.71 -45.83 -30.76
C PRO A 519 -13.30 -45.84 -30.17
N ALA A 520 -12.31 -46.30 -30.93
CA ALA A 520 -10.89 -46.27 -30.56
C ALA A 520 -10.23 -44.88 -30.65
N LYS A 521 -10.95 -43.83 -31.05
CA LYS A 521 -10.41 -42.47 -31.22
C LYS A 521 -11.06 -41.48 -30.26
N GLY A 522 -10.22 -40.76 -29.53
CA GLY A 522 -10.61 -39.67 -28.64
C GLY A 522 -10.73 -38.35 -29.39
N GLU A 523 -11.85 -37.66 -29.20
CA GLU A 523 -12.08 -36.33 -29.75
C GLU A 523 -12.13 -35.31 -28.61
N VAL A 524 -11.28 -34.28 -28.71
CA VAL A 524 -11.24 -33.18 -27.74
C VAL A 524 -12.28 -32.12 -28.10
N SER A 525 -13.08 -31.72 -27.13
CA SER A 525 -13.97 -30.56 -27.25
C SER A 525 -13.38 -29.33 -26.58
N PRO A 526 -12.79 -28.37 -27.34
CA PRO A 526 -12.33 -27.10 -26.77
C PRO A 526 -13.50 -26.21 -26.34
N ASN A 527 -14.70 -26.44 -26.90
CA ASN A 527 -15.93 -25.70 -26.58
C ASN A 527 -16.69 -26.25 -25.36
N ALA A 528 -16.06 -27.15 -24.60
CA ALA A 528 -16.61 -27.71 -23.37
C ALA A 528 -16.86 -26.61 -22.32
N ARG A 529 -18.14 -26.30 -22.06
CA ARG A 529 -18.49 -25.34 -21.00
C ARG A 529 -18.42 -26.01 -19.63
N ASN A 530 -17.75 -25.40 -18.66
CA ASN A 530 -17.78 -25.83 -17.26
C ASN A 530 -19.23 -26.13 -16.79
N HIS A 531 -19.46 -27.34 -16.26
CA HIS A 531 -20.76 -27.99 -16.02
C HIS A 531 -21.51 -28.40 -17.30
N MET A 532 -20.94 -29.33 -18.07
CA MET A 532 -21.70 -30.03 -19.10
C MET A 532 -22.56 -31.10 -18.45
N THR A 533 -23.70 -30.69 -17.88
CA THR A 533 -24.78 -31.60 -17.42
C THR A 533 -25.25 -32.51 -18.56
N ARG A 534 -25.22 -31.98 -19.78
CA ARG A 534 -25.29 -32.72 -21.04
C ARG A 534 -24.32 -32.04 -22.02
N PRO A 535 -23.13 -32.62 -22.32
CA PRO A 535 -22.56 -32.42 -23.64
C PRO A 535 -23.61 -32.89 -24.67
N ARG A 536 -23.39 -32.62 -25.95
CA ARG A 536 -24.09 -33.42 -26.96
C ARG A 536 -23.60 -34.86 -26.83
N GLN A 537 -24.31 -35.65 -26.01
CA GLN A 537 -24.52 -37.04 -26.31
C GLN A 537 -24.88 -37.07 -27.79
N TYR A 538 -24.16 -37.86 -28.57
CA TYR A 538 -24.76 -38.42 -29.77
C TYR A 538 -25.88 -39.31 -29.26
N TYR A 539 -27.04 -38.68 -29.04
CA TYR A 539 -28.31 -39.37 -28.92
C TYR A 539 -28.40 -40.20 -30.16
N ASN A 540 -28.44 -41.50 -29.90
CA ASN A 540 -28.36 -42.54 -30.87
C ASN A 540 -29.22 -42.20 -32.10
N ASP A 541 -28.57 -42.03 -33.25
CA ASP A 541 -29.20 -41.85 -34.56
C ASP A 541 -30.00 -43.10 -34.99
N HIS A 542 -30.03 -44.13 -34.12
CA HIS A 542 -31.16 -45.06 -33.96
C HIS A 542 -32.55 -44.42 -33.78
N ALA A 543 -32.68 -43.10 -33.63
CA ALA A 543 -33.94 -42.41 -33.96
C ALA A 543 -34.49 -42.81 -35.35
N GLU A 544 -33.60 -43.13 -36.30
CA GLU A 544 -33.91 -43.69 -37.62
C GLU A 544 -33.77 -45.22 -37.71
N THR A 545 -33.35 -45.93 -36.65
CA THR A 545 -33.35 -47.41 -36.73
C THR A 545 -34.77 -47.98 -36.76
N PRO A 546 -35.00 -49.03 -37.58
CA PRO A 546 -36.30 -49.68 -37.68
C PRO A 546 -36.67 -50.54 -36.45
N ASP A 547 -35.76 -50.73 -35.49
CA ASP A 547 -36.00 -51.49 -34.25
C ASP A 547 -36.66 -50.59 -33.18
N PRO A 548 -37.95 -50.80 -32.83
CA PRO A 548 -38.63 -49.98 -31.83
C PRO A 548 -38.12 -50.23 -30.41
N GLU A 549 -37.50 -51.38 -30.13
CA GLU A 549 -37.04 -51.76 -28.80
C GLU A 549 -35.76 -51.02 -28.41
N ARG A 550 -34.92 -50.68 -29.40
CA ARG A 550 -33.66 -49.92 -29.25
C ARG A 550 -33.81 -48.40 -29.23
N ARG A 551 -35.02 -47.85 -29.39
CA ARG A 551 -35.27 -46.38 -29.35
C ARG A 551 -34.88 -45.68 -28.05
N SER A 552 -34.70 -46.45 -26.98
CA SER A 552 -34.28 -45.97 -25.65
C SER A 552 -32.78 -46.20 -25.38
N TRP A 553 -32.03 -46.73 -26.35
CA TRP A 553 -30.63 -47.08 -26.19
C TRP A 553 -29.72 -45.91 -26.51
N ILE A 554 -28.74 -45.65 -25.64
CA ILE A 554 -27.68 -44.64 -25.85
C ILE A 554 -26.30 -45.31 -25.84
N ALA A 555 -25.34 -44.73 -26.57
CA ALA A 555 -23.95 -45.11 -26.44
C ALA A 555 -23.39 -44.47 -25.15
N ALA A 556 -22.71 -45.26 -24.33
CA ALA A 556 -22.04 -44.80 -23.12
C ALA A 556 -20.63 -45.42 -23.03
N LEU A 557 -19.73 -44.64 -22.43
CA LEU A 557 -18.40 -45.07 -22.02
C LEU A 557 -18.52 -45.68 -20.61
N VAL A 558 -18.12 -46.93 -20.46
CA VAL A 558 -18.24 -47.69 -19.21
C VAL A 558 -16.90 -47.67 -18.49
N ASP A 559 -16.84 -47.19 -17.25
CA ASP A 559 -15.60 -47.13 -16.48
C ASP A 559 -15.21 -48.49 -15.84
N GLY A 560 -14.15 -48.51 -15.03
CA GLY A 560 -13.66 -49.70 -14.34
C GLY A 560 -14.60 -50.25 -13.25
N SER A 561 -15.55 -49.45 -12.78
CA SER A 561 -16.58 -49.82 -11.80
C SER A 561 -17.92 -50.20 -12.44
N GLY A 562 -18.02 -50.12 -13.77
CA GLY A 562 -19.30 -50.27 -14.50
C GLY A 562 -20.13 -48.99 -14.55
N GLY A 563 -19.60 -47.86 -14.07
CA GLY A 563 -20.24 -46.55 -14.15
C GLY A 563 -20.34 -46.04 -15.58
N LEU A 564 -21.42 -45.32 -15.88
CA LEU A 564 -21.76 -44.88 -17.23
C LEU A 564 -21.44 -43.40 -17.40
N ASN A 565 -20.58 -43.12 -18.37
CA ASN A 565 -20.07 -41.79 -18.71
C ASN A 565 -20.35 -41.47 -20.18
N ASN A 566 -20.44 -40.18 -20.49
CA ASN A 566 -20.60 -39.71 -21.88
C ASN A 566 -19.28 -39.17 -22.48
N TYR A 567 -18.30 -38.92 -21.62
CA TYR A 567 -17.01 -38.29 -21.89
C TYR A 567 -16.14 -38.47 -20.65
N GLU A 568 -14.86 -38.18 -20.79
CA GLU A 568 -13.96 -37.93 -19.68
C GLU A 568 -13.56 -36.45 -19.65
N ALA A 569 -13.63 -35.80 -18.49
CA ALA A 569 -13.12 -34.45 -18.33
C ALA A 569 -11.62 -34.52 -18.04
N ALA A 570 -10.82 -33.72 -18.74
CA ALA A 570 -9.37 -33.67 -18.53
C ALA A 570 -8.90 -32.23 -18.38
N LEU A 571 -7.87 -32.04 -17.55
CA LEU A 571 -7.05 -30.84 -17.64
C LEU A 571 -6.11 -31.05 -18.82
N LEU A 572 -6.26 -30.23 -19.84
CA LEU A 572 -5.25 -30.09 -20.87
C LEU A 572 -4.26 -29.01 -20.39
N PHE A 573 -3.00 -29.39 -20.25
CA PHE A 573 -1.97 -28.49 -19.72
C PHE A 573 -0.74 -28.45 -20.63
N GLU A 574 -0.30 -27.25 -20.97
CA GLU A 574 0.86 -27.02 -21.84
C GLU A 574 1.90 -26.10 -21.18
N HIS A 575 3.12 -26.60 -21.04
CA HIS A 575 4.26 -25.83 -20.52
C HIS A 575 5.57 -26.31 -21.18
N GLY A 576 6.48 -25.37 -21.50
CA GLY A 576 7.80 -25.69 -22.06
C GLY A 576 7.76 -26.53 -23.35
N GLY A 577 6.76 -26.32 -24.21
CA GLY A 577 6.55 -27.08 -25.45
C GLY A 577 6.05 -28.52 -25.24
N LYS A 578 5.66 -28.90 -24.02
CA LYS A 578 5.04 -30.19 -23.71
C LYS A 578 3.57 -29.98 -23.39
N ARG A 579 2.71 -30.62 -24.19
CA ARG A 579 1.26 -30.68 -23.98
C ARG A 579 0.90 -32.05 -23.41
N LYS A 580 0.06 -32.10 -22.37
CA LYS A 580 -0.39 -33.34 -21.70
C LYS A 580 -1.86 -33.25 -21.29
N PHE A 581 -2.52 -34.40 -21.19
CA PHE A 581 -3.85 -34.57 -20.63
C PHE A 581 -3.76 -35.20 -19.25
N TYR A 582 -4.56 -34.69 -18.31
CA TYR A 582 -4.71 -35.21 -16.96
C TYR A 582 -6.21 -35.47 -16.70
N PRO A 583 -6.69 -36.71 -16.83
CA PRO A 583 -8.09 -37.04 -16.62
C PRO A 583 -8.50 -36.92 -15.14
N GLY A 584 -9.76 -36.58 -14.87
CA GLY A 584 -10.27 -36.35 -13.53
C GLY A 584 -10.54 -37.66 -12.79
N GLY A 585 -9.81 -37.90 -11.69
CA GLY A 585 -9.90 -39.17 -10.96
C GLY A 585 -8.99 -40.27 -11.53
N VAL A 586 -7.99 -39.91 -12.36
CA VAL A 586 -7.02 -40.85 -12.92
C VAL A 586 -5.60 -40.37 -12.62
N SER A 587 -4.74 -41.25 -12.10
CA SER A 587 -3.36 -40.93 -11.71
C SER A 587 -2.34 -40.96 -12.86
N ALA A 588 -2.78 -41.39 -14.05
CA ALA A 588 -2.01 -41.42 -15.28
C ALA A 588 -1.95 -40.03 -15.93
N VAL A 589 -0.84 -39.75 -16.61
CA VAL A 589 -0.66 -38.56 -17.46
C VAL A 589 -0.57 -39.06 -18.89
N MET A 590 -1.27 -38.39 -19.80
CA MET A 590 -1.51 -38.88 -21.15
C MET A 590 -1.01 -37.89 -22.20
N ASP A 591 -0.59 -38.41 -23.35
CA ASP A 591 0.01 -37.62 -24.43
C ASP A 591 -1.06 -37.05 -25.39
N ASP A 592 -2.15 -37.78 -25.56
CA ASP A 592 -3.18 -37.55 -26.57
C ASP A 592 -4.58 -37.96 -26.07
N ALA A 593 -5.59 -37.68 -26.89
CA ALA A 593 -6.99 -37.96 -26.58
C ALA A 593 -7.37 -39.45 -26.68
N ASP A 594 -6.66 -40.23 -27.51
CA ASP A 594 -6.91 -41.67 -27.69
C ASP A 594 -6.52 -42.43 -26.40
N GLN A 595 -5.44 -41.99 -25.74
CA GLN A 595 -5.08 -42.46 -24.40
C GLN A 595 -6.12 -42.09 -23.34
N VAL A 596 -6.76 -40.92 -23.43
CA VAL A 596 -7.82 -40.49 -22.48
C VAL A 596 -9.06 -41.36 -22.58
N ILE A 597 -9.55 -41.70 -23.78
CA ILE A 597 -10.69 -42.63 -23.89
C ILE A 597 -10.34 -44.04 -23.44
N GLY A 598 -9.04 -44.38 -23.39
CA GLY A 598 -8.51 -45.59 -22.76
C GLY A 598 -8.61 -45.65 -21.22
N VAL A 599 -9.17 -44.63 -20.52
CA VAL A 599 -9.53 -44.75 -19.09
C VAL A 599 -10.70 -45.71 -18.87
N PHE A 600 -11.60 -45.81 -19.85
CA PHE A 600 -12.78 -46.65 -19.81
C PHE A 600 -12.44 -48.12 -20.06
N THR A 601 -13.37 -49.03 -19.72
CA THR A 601 -13.27 -50.46 -20.06
C THR A 601 -13.90 -50.75 -21.41
N THR A 602 -15.08 -50.18 -21.68
CA THR A 602 -15.81 -50.40 -22.94
C THR A 602 -16.56 -49.15 -23.40
N MET A 603 -16.86 -49.08 -24.69
CA MET A 603 -18.04 -48.34 -25.17
C MET A 603 -19.15 -49.36 -25.37
N SER A 604 -20.37 -49.06 -24.88
CA SER A 604 -21.51 -49.98 -24.94
C SER A 604 -22.82 -49.25 -25.20
N TRP A 605 -23.77 -49.94 -25.85
CA TRP A 605 -25.16 -49.55 -25.84
C TRP A 605 -25.81 -49.86 -24.48
N VAL A 606 -26.55 -48.89 -23.95
CA VAL A 606 -27.27 -49.00 -22.67
C VAL A 606 -28.72 -48.56 -22.87
N ASP A 607 -29.65 -49.38 -22.37
CA ASP A 607 -31.06 -49.05 -22.34
C ASP A 607 -31.37 -48.04 -21.22
N THR A 608 -31.79 -46.83 -21.57
CA THR A 608 -32.10 -45.77 -20.59
C THR A 608 -33.34 -46.05 -19.75
N ARG A 609 -34.16 -47.07 -20.09
CA ARG A 609 -35.26 -47.55 -19.23
C ARG A 609 -34.75 -48.35 -18.03
N ASP A 610 -33.53 -48.90 -18.15
CA ASP A 610 -32.96 -49.89 -17.23
C ASP A 610 -31.46 -49.64 -17.01
N PHE A 611 -31.13 -48.41 -16.58
CA PHE A 611 -29.77 -48.00 -16.20
C PHE A 611 -29.11 -48.89 -15.13
N LYS A 612 -29.88 -49.72 -14.40
CA LYS A 612 -29.38 -50.59 -13.34
C LYS A 612 -28.86 -51.94 -13.84
N ALA A 613 -29.33 -52.43 -14.99
CA ALA A 613 -28.90 -53.72 -15.53
C ALA A 613 -27.60 -53.68 -16.36
N GLY A 614 -26.91 -52.53 -16.39
CA GLY A 614 -25.61 -52.37 -17.04
C GLY A 614 -25.65 -52.34 -18.57
N ALA A 615 -24.47 -52.48 -19.17
CA ALA A 615 -24.28 -52.54 -20.62
C ALA A 615 -25.11 -53.68 -21.25
N LYS A 616 -25.93 -53.35 -22.26
CA LYS A 616 -26.77 -54.33 -22.95
C LYS A 616 -26.06 -54.95 -24.15
N GLU A 617 -25.19 -54.18 -24.83
CA GLU A 617 -24.42 -54.63 -25.99
C GLU A 617 -23.09 -53.85 -26.05
N HIS A 618 -21.94 -54.54 -26.19
CA HIS A 618 -20.65 -53.85 -26.31
C HIS A 618 -20.41 -53.38 -27.75
N ILE A 619 -20.06 -52.09 -27.91
CA ILE A 619 -19.61 -51.50 -29.17
C ILE A 619 -18.10 -51.72 -29.34
N TYR A 620 -17.33 -51.49 -28.28
CA TYR A 620 -15.86 -51.58 -28.31
C TYR A 620 -15.30 -51.89 -26.92
N ARG A 621 -14.14 -52.56 -26.84
CA ARG A 621 -13.40 -52.81 -25.59
C ARG A 621 -12.04 -52.12 -25.64
N TYR A 622 -11.78 -51.30 -24.62
CA TYR A 622 -10.51 -50.59 -24.43
C TYR A 622 -9.52 -51.39 -23.58
N ARG A 623 -10.01 -52.29 -22.72
CA ARG A 623 -9.26 -53.11 -21.77
C ARG A 623 -9.84 -54.52 -21.68
#